data_AF-A0A1Y1QRW7-F1
#
_entry.id   AF-A0A1Y1QRW7-F1
#
_cell.length_a   1.000
_cell.length_b   1.000
_cell.length_c   1.000
_cell.angle_alpha   90.00
_cell.angle_beta   90.00
_cell.angle_gamma   90.00
#
_symmetry.space_group_name_H-M   'P 1'
#
loop_
_entity.id
_entity.type
_entity.pdbx_description
1 polymer ?
#
loop_
_entity_poly.entity_id
_entity_poly.type
_entity_poly.pdbx_seq_one_letter_code
_entity_poly.pdbx_strand_id
1 'polypeptide(L)'
;MLNSHGLFLAILWLLAGGGIFVFARWLGRVLDKFPLEPDTRRLIMIGFVGIVLFGTLNFVWRISHYTPQDTADSVTDSETPAIGTDDANGLMQLHYPDLQAHRQNLKERRAALLNFFKDIQLWAQASPHHITFLQSLINIHWKSQEDLKEADEAVDLSVQELWIHYSTGEGDYVISRFKPEAEILVERIRDAQRFDNTGFKAEQTEVQDLLEQAQRQLAYTDIPADPKDRRKPQAFVAYTPENHKMLVDWLQQRQETTLLNALSQLDDNQHQITTKLQQLQTFMQQTDNRALYEALQKVIASWQDLSRYNQYSDYQILFAAEVGLFLEKLSAYHPKHISPNPRTLSLIQQLHDSLLQTAPEIARRAQIRRTEVERSYSPTSFIPPPAKRR
;
A
#
# COMPACT_ATOMS: atom_id res chain seq x y z
N MET A 1 -26.79 26.18 -46.23
CA MET A 1 -26.55 24.73 -46.29
C MET A 1 -26.38 24.24 -44.86
N LEU A 2 -27.37 23.56 -44.29
CA LEU A 2 -27.25 22.94 -42.97
C LEU A 2 -26.39 21.67 -43.11
N ASN A 3 -25.32 21.57 -42.33
CA ASN A 3 -24.45 20.39 -42.29
C ASN A 3 -25.28 19.13 -41.96
N SER A 4 -25.31 18.17 -42.88
CA SER A 4 -25.98 16.86 -42.75
C SER A 4 -25.57 16.11 -41.47
N HIS A 5 -24.33 16.33 -41.02
CA HIS A 5 -23.78 15.77 -39.79
C HIS A 5 -24.44 16.31 -38.51
N GLY A 6 -24.77 17.60 -38.48
CA GLY A 6 -25.46 18.21 -37.34
C GLY A 6 -26.90 17.73 -37.20
N LEU A 7 -27.56 17.47 -38.33
CA LEU A 7 -28.93 16.93 -38.35
C LEU A 7 -28.97 15.47 -37.88
N PHE A 8 -27.97 14.65 -38.25
CA PHE A 8 -27.86 13.27 -37.76
C PHE A 8 -27.64 13.19 -36.25
N LEU A 9 -26.72 14.00 -35.71
CA LEU A 9 -26.50 14.11 -34.27
C LEU A 9 -27.75 14.56 -33.52
N ALA A 10 -28.49 15.54 -34.06
CA ALA A 10 -29.74 16.01 -33.46
C ALA A 10 -30.81 14.91 -33.40
N ILE A 11 -30.95 14.10 -34.45
CA ILE A 11 -31.88 12.95 -34.48
C ILE A 11 -31.45 11.89 -33.47
N LEU A 12 -30.16 11.61 -33.34
CA LEU A 12 -29.64 10.61 -32.41
C LEU A 12 -29.87 11.02 -30.95
N TRP A 13 -29.69 12.32 -30.63
CA TRP A 13 -30.05 12.87 -29.31
C TRP A 13 -31.55 12.81 -29.02
N LEU A 14 -32.40 13.07 -30.02
CA LEU A 14 -33.85 12.94 -29.89
C LEU A 14 -34.28 11.48 -29.64
N LEU A 15 -33.66 10.52 -30.33
CA LEU A 15 -33.91 9.09 -30.12
C LEU A 15 -33.42 8.62 -28.75
N ALA A 16 -32.24 9.05 -28.32
CA ALA A 16 -31.71 8.72 -26.99
C ALA A 16 -32.59 9.31 -25.87
N GLY A 17 -32.97 10.59 -25.98
CA GLY A 17 -33.87 11.25 -25.02
C GLY A 17 -35.26 10.60 -24.98
N GLY A 18 -35.82 10.29 -26.15
CA GLY A 18 -37.09 9.56 -26.27
C GLY A 18 -37.02 8.17 -25.66
N GLY A 19 -35.94 7.43 -25.90
CA GLY A 19 -35.70 6.10 -25.34
C GLY A 19 -35.63 6.11 -23.81
N ILE A 20 -34.89 7.06 -23.23
CA ILE A 20 -34.78 7.22 -21.78
C ILE A 20 -36.14 7.57 -21.16
N PHE A 21 -36.93 8.42 -21.81
CA PHE A 21 -38.27 8.77 -21.33
C PHE A 21 -39.23 7.57 -21.34
N VAL A 22 -39.23 6.80 -22.43
CA VAL A 22 -40.03 5.57 -22.53
C VAL A 22 -39.59 4.54 -21.48
N PHE A 23 -38.28 4.39 -21.27
CA PHE A 23 -37.72 3.50 -20.26
C PHE A 23 -38.13 3.93 -18.85
N ALA A 24 -38.01 5.20 -18.49
CA ALA A 24 -38.42 5.72 -17.19
C ALA A 24 -39.93 5.50 -16.94
N ARG A 25 -40.78 5.70 -17.95
CA ARG A 25 -42.22 5.48 -17.85
C ARG A 25 -42.59 4.00 -17.74
N TRP A 26 -41.88 3.14 -18.47
CA TRP A 26 -42.04 1.68 -18.35
C TRP A 26 -41.60 1.20 -16.97
N LEU A 27 -40.44 1.64 -16.50
CA LEU A 27 -39.88 1.26 -15.21
C LEU A 27 -40.79 1.68 -14.06
N GLY A 28 -41.37 2.89 -14.10
CA GLY A 28 -42.37 3.33 -13.12
C GLY A 28 -43.57 2.37 -13.05
N ARG A 29 -44.14 2.01 -14.20
CA ARG A 29 -45.28 1.06 -14.26
C ARG A 29 -44.92 -0.35 -13.81
N VAL A 30 -43.69 -0.78 -14.03
CA VAL A 30 -43.20 -2.09 -13.55
C VAL A 30 -43.06 -2.06 -12.03
N LEU A 31 -42.47 -0.99 -11.48
CA LEU A 31 -42.28 -0.84 -10.04
C LEU A 31 -43.60 -0.68 -9.27
N ASP A 32 -44.66 -0.18 -9.91
CA ASP A 32 -46.01 -0.12 -9.32
C ASP A 32 -46.63 -1.51 -9.05
N LYS A 33 -46.14 -2.57 -9.72
CA LYS A 33 -46.61 -3.94 -9.50
C LYS A 33 -46.00 -4.60 -8.26
N PHE A 34 -45.01 -3.95 -7.63
CA PHE A 34 -44.35 -4.47 -6.44
C PHE A 34 -44.76 -3.65 -5.21
N PRO A 35 -45.00 -4.29 -4.05
CA PRO A 35 -45.31 -3.61 -2.80
C PRO A 35 -44.04 -2.98 -2.21
N LEU A 36 -43.49 -2.00 -2.92
CA LEU A 36 -42.31 -1.24 -2.52
C LEU A 36 -42.74 0.08 -1.89
N GLU A 37 -42.10 0.42 -0.77
CA GLU A 37 -42.23 1.71 -0.10
C GLU A 37 -41.90 2.86 -1.07
N PRO A 38 -42.62 4.01 -1.02
CA PRO A 38 -42.49 5.09 -2.00
C PRO A 38 -41.06 5.63 -2.16
N ASP A 39 -40.29 5.66 -1.07
CA ASP A 39 -38.92 6.20 -1.08
C ASP A 39 -37.93 5.21 -1.70
N THR A 40 -38.09 3.91 -1.44
CA THR A 40 -37.34 2.83 -2.10
C THR A 40 -37.61 2.79 -3.60
N ARG A 41 -38.86 3.04 -4.01
CA ARG A 41 -39.24 3.13 -5.43
C ARG A 41 -38.54 4.28 -6.14
N ARG A 42 -38.47 5.46 -5.50
CA ARG A 42 -37.77 6.64 -6.03
C ARG A 42 -36.26 6.39 -6.13
N LEU A 43 -35.65 5.76 -5.14
CA LEU A 43 -34.23 5.42 -5.16
C LEU A 43 -33.89 4.45 -6.29
N ILE A 44 -34.70 3.41 -6.50
CA ILE A 44 -34.52 2.47 -7.62
C ILE A 44 -34.69 3.19 -8.96
N MET A 45 -35.70 4.06 -9.09
CA MET A 45 -35.94 4.82 -10.31
C MET A 45 -34.76 5.75 -10.64
N ILE A 46 -34.24 6.49 -9.65
CA ILE A 46 -33.07 7.36 -9.82
C ILE A 46 -31.83 6.55 -10.17
N GLY A 47 -31.60 5.42 -9.50
CA GLY A 47 -30.46 4.54 -9.76
C GLY A 47 -30.45 4.00 -11.19
N PHE A 48 -31.56 3.41 -11.64
CA PHE A 48 -31.63 2.82 -12.98
C PHE A 48 -31.67 3.86 -14.09
N VAL A 49 -32.38 4.98 -13.92
CA VAL A 49 -32.35 6.08 -14.90
C VAL A 49 -30.97 6.71 -14.96
N GLY A 50 -30.28 6.86 -13.82
CA GLY A 50 -28.90 7.36 -13.76
C GLY A 50 -27.92 6.46 -14.50
N ILE A 51 -28.01 5.14 -14.34
CA ILE A 51 -27.16 4.17 -15.06
C ILE A 51 -27.40 4.25 -16.57
N VAL A 52 -28.66 4.30 -17.01
CA VAL A 52 -29.00 4.38 -18.44
C VAL A 52 -28.58 5.72 -19.04
N LEU A 53 -28.75 6.82 -18.29
CA LEU A 53 -28.31 8.16 -18.71
C LEU A 53 -26.78 8.22 -18.85
N PHE A 54 -26.05 7.66 -17.89
CA PHE A 54 -24.58 7.61 -17.95
C PHE A 54 -24.08 6.74 -19.10
N GLY A 55 -24.70 5.57 -19.32
CA GLY A 55 -24.37 4.69 -20.45
C GLY A 55 -24.65 5.33 -21.82
N THR A 56 -25.77 6.03 -21.96
CA THR A 56 -26.12 6.74 -23.21
C THR A 56 -25.22 7.95 -23.46
N LEU A 57 -24.87 8.74 -22.44
CA LEU A 57 -23.89 9.82 -22.56
C LEU A 57 -22.51 9.31 -23.01
N ASN A 58 -22.03 8.21 -22.42
CA ASN A 58 -20.76 7.59 -22.80
C ASN A 58 -20.78 7.06 -24.25
N PHE A 59 -21.89 6.42 -24.65
CA PHE A 59 -22.08 5.92 -26.01
C PHE A 59 -22.10 7.05 -27.06
N VAL A 60 -22.85 8.12 -26.81
CA VAL A 60 -22.94 9.27 -27.72
C VAL A 60 -21.60 10.01 -27.81
N TRP A 61 -20.88 10.15 -26.69
CA TRP A 61 -19.53 10.73 -26.68
C TRP A 61 -18.54 9.91 -27.51
N ARG A 62 -18.63 8.58 -27.46
CA ARG A 62 -17.77 7.69 -28.25
C ARG A 62 -18.08 7.74 -29.75
N ILE A 63 -19.34 7.96 -30.13
CA ILE A 63 -19.75 8.14 -31.53
C ILE A 63 -19.34 9.52 -32.08
N SER A 64 -19.33 10.58 -31.26
CA SER A 64 -18.97 11.92 -31.74
C SER A 64 -17.47 12.09 -32.06
N HIS A 65 -16.63 11.13 -31.67
CA HIS A 65 -15.18 11.11 -31.94
C HIS A 65 -14.78 10.13 -33.07
N TYR A 66 -15.76 9.49 -33.74
CA TYR A 66 -15.50 8.68 -34.92
C TYR A 66 -15.35 9.57 -36.15
N THR A 67 -14.12 9.79 -36.60
CA THR A 67 -13.83 10.35 -37.94
C THR A 67 -13.80 9.20 -38.95
N PRO A 68 -14.57 9.23 -40.05
CA PRO A 68 -14.41 8.26 -41.12
C PRO A 68 -13.10 8.56 -41.85
N GLN A 69 -12.19 7.60 -41.87
CA GLN A 69 -11.00 7.65 -42.70
C GLN A 69 -11.39 7.18 -44.10
N ASP A 70 -11.28 8.08 -45.08
CA ASP A 70 -11.56 7.81 -46.49
C ASP A 70 -10.78 6.59 -46.98
N THR A 71 -11.50 5.59 -47.49
CA THR A 71 -10.94 4.48 -48.26
C THR A 71 -10.55 5.00 -49.64
N ALA A 72 -9.25 5.15 -49.87
CA ALA A 72 -8.68 5.17 -51.20
C ALA A 72 -8.25 3.74 -51.55
N ASP A 73 -8.92 3.17 -52.55
CA ASP A 73 -8.48 1.95 -53.22
C ASP A 73 -7.07 2.15 -53.79
N SER A 74 -6.13 1.31 -53.38
CA SER A 74 -4.95 0.99 -54.18
C SER A 74 -4.66 -0.50 -54.04
N VAL A 75 -5.07 -1.24 -55.06
CA VAL A 75 -4.55 -2.57 -55.37
C VAL A 75 -3.06 -2.42 -55.64
N THR A 76 -2.21 -3.03 -54.82
CA THR A 76 -0.80 -3.27 -55.18
C THR A 76 -0.33 -4.57 -54.54
N ASP A 77 0.43 -5.30 -55.34
CA ASP A 77 0.82 -6.69 -55.24
C ASP A 77 1.43 -7.15 -53.92
N SER A 78 1.25 -8.45 -53.67
CA SER A 78 1.85 -9.21 -52.57
C SER A 78 3.38 -9.11 -52.55
N GLU A 79 3.90 -8.32 -51.62
CA GLU A 79 5.27 -8.45 -51.12
C GLU A 79 5.22 -9.15 -49.76
N THR A 80 5.85 -10.31 -49.68
CA THR A 80 6.07 -11.07 -48.44
C THR A 80 6.92 -10.23 -47.48
N PRO A 81 6.42 -9.81 -46.28
CA PRO A 81 7.20 -8.98 -45.38
C PRO A 81 8.31 -9.77 -44.68
N ALA A 82 9.44 -9.09 -44.48
CA ALA A 82 10.57 -9.58 -43.69
C ALA A 82 10.16 -9.79 -42.22
N ILE A 83 10.72 -10.82 -41.60
CA ILE A 83 10.35 -11.31 -40.27
C ILE A 83 10.78 -10.28 -39.20
N GLY A 84 9.83 -9.48 -38.70
CA GLY A 84 9.99 -8.57 -37.58
C GLY A 84 8.75 -8.56 -36.68
N THR A 85 8.95 -8.53 -35.35
CA THR A 85 7.86 -8.49 -34.35
C THR A 85 6.99 -7.23 -34.41
N ASP A 86 7.45 -6.17 -35.07
CA ASP A 86 6.71 -4.92 -35.23
C ASP A 86 5.53 -5.08 -36.22
N ASP A 87 5.67 -5.96 -37.22
CA ASP A 87 4.62 -6.22 -38.21
C ASP A 87 3.47 -7.05 -37.62
N ALA A 88 3.76 -7.96 -36.68
CA ALA A 88 2.74 -8.74 -35.97
C ALA A 88 1.86 -7.85 -35.06
N ASN A 89 2.45 -6.83 -34.42
CA ASN A 89 1.71 -5.86 -33.62
C ASN A 89 0.88 -4.92 -34.50
N GLY A 90 1.39 -4.53 -35.67
CA GLY A 90 0.63 -3.76 -36.67
C GLY A 90 -0.57 -4.53 -37.21
N LEU A 91 -0.39 -5.82 -37.54
CA LEU A 91 -1.46 -6.72 -37.96
C LEU A 91 -2.56 -6.83 -36.89
N MET A 92 -2.17 -7.03 -35.62
CA MET A 92 -3.13 -7.06 -34.54
C MET A 92 -3.88 -5.73 -34.36
N GLN A 93 -3.18 -4.60 -34.42
CA GLN A 93 -3.80 -3.30 -34.24
C GLN A 93 -4.82 -3.01 -35.34
N LEU A 94 -4.56 -3.47 -36.56
CA LEU A 94 -5.45 -3.29 -37.71
C LEU A 94 -6.69 -4.19 -37.64
N HIS A 95 -6.52 -5.48 -37.30
CA HIS A 95 -7.60 -6.48 -37.41
C HIS A 95 -8.25 -6.86 -36.07
N TYR A 96 -7.55 -6.68 -34.95
CA TYR A 96 -8.02 -7.02 -33.60
C TYR A 96 -7.70 -5.91 -32.58
N PRO A 97 -8.20 -4.68 -32.80
CA PRO A 97 -7.88 -3.53 -31.93
C PRO A 97 -8.27 -3.75 -30.46
N ASP A 98 -9.35 -4.50 -30.20
CA ASP A 98 -9.79 -4.83 -28.84
C ASP A 98 -8.77 -5.74 -28.12
N LEU A 99 -8.25 -6.77 -28.80
CA LEU A 99 -7.21 -7.64 -28.25
C LEU A 99 -5.93 -6.85 -27.94
N GLN A 100 -5.53 -5.96 -28.85
CA GLN A 100 -4.34 -5.12 -28.64
C GLN A 100 -4.53 -4.15 -27.46
N ALA A 101 -5.70 -3.54 -27.32
CA ALA A 101 -6.01 -2.66 -26.19
C ALA A 101 -5.95 -3.42 -24.84
N HIS A 102 -6.51 -4.63 -24.80
CA HIS A 102 -6.45 -5.50 -23.62
C HIS A 102 -5.03 -5.96 -23.29
N ARG A 103 -4.23 -6.34 -24.30
CA ARG A 103 -2.81 -6.72 -24.13
C ARG A 103 -1.97 -5.55 -23.60
N GLN A 104 -2.18 -4.34 -24.10
CA GLN A 104 -1.47 -3.16 -23.62
C GLN A 104 -1.79 -2.89 -22.14
N ASN A 105 -3.07 -2.94 -21.76
CA ASN A 105 -3.47 -2.78 -20.37
C ASN A 105 -2.89 -3.89 -19.46
N LEU A 106 -2.82 -5.13 -19.95
CA LEU A 106 -2.19 -6.23 -19.24
C LEU A 106 -0.72 -5.92 -18.96
N LYS A 107 0.04 -5.47 -19.97
CA LYS A 107 1.46 -5.14 -19.84
C LYS A 107 1.69 -4.01 -18.85
N GLU A 108 0.87 -2.96 -18.90
CA GLU A 108 0.91 -1.85 -17.95
C GLU A 108 0.67 -2.33 -16.51
N ARG A 109 -0.35 -3.18 -16.31
CA ARG A 109 -0.67 -3.70 -14.97
C ARG A 109 0.41 -4.63 -14.44
N ARG A 110 0.96 -5.49 -15.29
CA ARG A 110 2.10 -6.36 -14.94
C ARG A 110 3.34 -5.54 -14.56
N ALA A 111 3.65 -4.48 -15.31
CA ALA A 111 4.75 -3.58 -15.01
C ALA A 111 4.53 -2.84 -13.68
N ALA A 112 3.32 -2.32 -13.45
CA ALA A 112 2.96 -1.68 -12.18
C ALA A 112 3.14 -2.62 -10.99
N LEU A 113 2.72 -3.89 -11.11
CA LEU A 113 2.85 -4.87 -10.04
C LEU A 113 4.31 -5.26 -9.77
N LEU A 114 5.13 -5.39 -10.83
CA LEU A 114 6.56 -5.63 -10.68
C LEU A 114 7.30 -4.46 -10.03
N ASN A 115 6.90 -3.22 -10.35
CA ASN A 115 7.45 -2.04 -9.69
C ASN A 115 7.07 -2.04 -8.21
N PHE A 116 5.80 -2.28 -7.88
CA PHE A 116 5.34 -2.42 -6.50
C PHE A 116 6.16 -3.45 -5.70
N PHE A 117 6.49 -4.61 -6.28
CA PHE A 117 7.36 -5.59 -5.61
C PHE A 117 8.77 -5.08 -5.36
N LYS A 118 9.36 -4.35 -6.32
CA LYS A 118 10.68 -3.71 -6.12
C LYS A 118 10.62 -2.66 -5.01
N ASP A 119 9.57 -1.86 -5.00
CA ASP A 119 9.38 -0.82 -3.99
C ASP A 119 9.20 -1.42 -2.60
N ILE A 120 8.40 -2.49 -2.46
CA ILE A 120 8.32 -3.24 -1.19
C ILE A 120 9.69 -3.76 -0.75
N GLN A 121 10.50 -4.31 -1.66
CA GLN A 121 11.83 -4.81 -1.31
C GLN A 121 12.74 -3.68 -0.80
N LEU A 122 12.69 -2.50 -1.43
CA LEU A 122 13.41 -1.32 -0.96
C LEU A 122 12.92 -0.87 0.42
N TRP A 123 11.61 -0.93 0.66
CA TRP A 123 11.04 -0.61 1.97
C TRP A 123 11.49 -1.62 3.03
N ALA A 124 11.54 -2.91 2.70
CA ALA A 124 11.97 -3.96 3.62
C ALA A 124 13.45 -3.83 4.02
N GLN A 125 14.30 -3.35 3.10
CA GLN A 125 15.70 -3.05 3.39
C GLN A 125 15.84 -1.87 4.35
N ALA A 126 15.01 -0.83 4.18
CA ALA A 126 14.99 0.35 5.06
C ALA A 126 14.29 0.09 6.41
N SER A 127 13.49 -0.96 6.52
CA SER A 127 12.61 -1.20 7.66
C SER A 127 12.55 -2.69 8.05
N PRO A 128 13.66 -3.23 8.61
CA PRO A 128 13.75 -4.66 8.93
C PRO A 128 12.69 -5.12 9.95
N HIS A 129 12.14 -4.22 10.76
CA HIS A 129 11.11 -4.52 11.75
C HIS A 129 9.79 -5.00 11.13
N HIS A 130 9.52 -4.65 9.87
CA HIS A 130 8.28 -4.97 9.17
C HIS A 130 8.49 -5.87 7.96
N ILE A 131 9.64 -6.53 7.85
CA ILE A 131 9.97 -7.40 6.71
C ILE A 131 8.90 -8.47 6.48
N THR A 132 8.35 -9.05 7.54
CA THR A 132 7.31 -10.09 7.45
C THR A 132 6.02 -9.55 6.83
N PHE A 133 5.57 -8.37 7.26
CA PHE A 133 4.39 -7.70 6.69
C PHE A 133 4.64 -7.31 5.22
N LEU A 134 5.79 -6.74 4.93
CA LEU A 134 6.14 -6.35 3.56
C LEU A 134 6.21 -7.58 2.64
N GLN A 135 6.75 -8.69 3.11
CA GLN A 135 6.78 -9.95 2.37
C GLN A 135 5.37 -10.55 2.20
N SER A 136 4.47 -10.42 3.18
CA SER A 136 3.10 -10.92 3.06
C SER A 136 2.35 -10.20 1.95
N LEU A 137 2.56 -8.89 1.77
CA LEU A 137 2.04 -8.14 0.63
C LEU A 137 2.51 -8.71 -0.72
N ILE A 138 3.81 -8.99 -0.87
CA ILE A 138 4.32 -9.61 -2.11
C ILE A 138 3.61 -10.95 -2.36
N ASN A 139 3.54 -11.80 -1.31
CA ASN A 139 2.93 -13.12 -1.43
C ASN A 139 1.46 -13.05 -1.83
N ILE A 140 0.71 -12.08 -1.30
CA ILE A 140 -0.71 -11.86 -1.62
C ILE A 140 -0.88 -11.58 -3.11
N HIS A 141 -0.05 -10.70 -3.68
CA HIS A 141 -0.21 -10.32 -5.09
C HIS A 141 0.58 -11.18 -6.07
N TRP A 142 1.40 -12.12 -5.59
CA TRP A 142 2.22 -12.98 -6.44
C TRP A 142 1.38 -13.78 -7.43
N LYS A 143 0.26 -14.35 -6.97
CA LYS A 143 -0.62 -15.12 -7.86
C LYS A 143 -1.19 -14.26 -9.00
N SER A 144 -1.57 -13.02 -8.71
CA SER A 144 -2.01 -12.08 -9.75
C SER A 144 -0.90 -11.76 -10.76
N GLN A 145 0.36 -11.69 -10.31
CA GLN A 145 1.50 -11.54 -11.22
C GLN A 145 1.65 -12.75 -12.14
N GLU A 146 1.51 -13.96 -11.60
CA GLU A 146 1.59 -15.20 -12.39
C GLU A 146 0.45 -15.28 -13.40
N ASP A 147 -0.80 -15.00 -13.00
CA ASP A 147 -1.96 -15.01 -13.89
C ASP A 147 -1.80 -14.01 -15.05
N LEU A 148 -1.32 -12.80 -14.76
CA LEU A 148 -1.03 -11.80 -15.79
C LEU A 148 0.09 -12.24 -16.72
N LYS A 149 1.14 -12.88 -16.19
CA LYS A 149 2.25 -13.40 -16.99
C LYS A 149 1.78 -14.52 -17.92
N GLU A 150 1.02 -15.49 -17.41
CA GLU A 150 0.50 -16.61 -18.22
C GLU A 150 -0.44 -16.12 -19.33
N ALA A 151 -1.25 -15.09 -19.05
CA ALA A 151 -2.09 -14.46 -20.07
C ALA A 151 -1.27 -13.70 -21.12
N ASP A 152 -0.22 -12.97 -20.74
CA ASP A 152 0.71 -12.30 -21.67
C ASP A 152 1.37 -13.32 -22.61
N GLU A 153 1.90 -14.42 -22.04
CA GLU A 153 2.59 -15.47 -22.79
C GLU A 153 1.65 -16.19 -23.77
N ALA A 154 0.40 -16.43 -23.37
CA ALA A 154 -0.61 -17.03 -24.25
C ALA A 154 -0.97 -16.13 -25.44
N VAL A 155 -1.10 -14.82 -25.20
CA VAL A 155 -1.34 -13.86 -26.27
C VAL A 155 -0.12 -13.78 -27.18
N ASP A 156 1.09 -13.68 -26.63
CA ASP A 156 2.33 -13.61 -27.40
C ASP A 156 2.50 -14.82 -28.33
N LEU A 157 2.25 -16.03 -27.84
CA LEU A 157 2.29 -17.26 -28.64
C LEU A 157 1.26 -17.23 -29.79
N SER A 158 0.02 -16.90 -29.48
CA SER A 158 -1.08 -16.90 -30.47
C SER A 158 -0.87 -15.84 -31.56
N VAL A 159 -0.28 -14.70 -31.19
CA VAL A 159 0.04 -13.62 -32.13
C VAL A 159 1.20 -13.99 -33.04
N GLN A 160 2.21 -14.69 -32.51
CA GLN A 160 3.29 -15.23 -33.33
C GLN A 160 2.77 -16.29 -34.30
N GLU A 161 1.87 -17.17 -33.86
CA GLU A 161 1.24 -18.19 -34.72
C GLU A 161 0.40 -17.54 -35.82
N LEU A 162 -0.44 -16.54 -35.48
CA LEU A 162 -1.16 -15.72 -36.44
C LEU A 162 -0.21 -15.12 -37.49
N TRP A 163 0.89 -14.51 -37.03
CA TRP A 163 1.87 -13.88 -37.92
C TRP A 163 2.53 -14.89 -38.86
N ILE A 164 2.91 -16.06 -38.35
CA ILE A 164 3.50 -17.15 -39.15
C ILE A 164 2.51 -17.58 -40.24
N HIS A 165 1.24 -17.83 -39.89
CA HIS A 165 0.25 -18.26 -40.88
C HIS A 165 -0.14 -17.16 -41.86
N TYR A 166 -0.21 -15.91 -41.40
CA TYR A 166 -0.49 -14.76 -42.25
C TYR A 166 0.64 -14.53 -43.27
N SER A 167 1.90 -14.64 -42.84
CA SER A 167 3.07 -14.45 -43.72
C SER A 167 3.32 -15.63 -44.67
N THR A 168 2.74 -16.81 -44.43
CA THR A 168 2.97 -18.02 -45.21
C THR A 168 1.75 -18.51 -46.03
N GLY A 169 0.58 -17.85 -45.92
CA GLY A 169 -0.67 -18.32 -46.51
C GLY A 169 -1.62 -17.21 -47.01
N GLU A 170 -2.88 -17.55 -47.26
CA GLU A 170 -3.93 -16.59 -47.65
C GLU A 170 -4.33 -15.71 -46.46
N GLY A 171 -3.82 -14.47 -46.42
CA GLY A 171 -3.96 -13.56 -45.28
C GLY A 171 -5.39 -13.33 -44.81
N ASP A 172 -6.34 -13.09 -45.72
CA ASP A 172 -7.75 -12.85 -45.37
C ASP A 172 -8.41 -14.08 -44.72
N TYR A 173 -8.07 -15.28 -45.20
CA TYR A 173 -8.56 -16.52 -44.63
C TYR A 173 -8.05 -16.70 -43.19
N VAL A 174 -6.76 -16.48 -42.96
CA VAL A 174 -6.13 -16.60 -41.64
C VAL A 174 -6.72 -15.56 -40.66
N ILE A 175 -6.90 -14.32 -41.08
CA ILE A 175 -7.54 -13.27 -40.28
C ILE A 175 -8.98 -13.68 -39.88
N SER A 176 -9.76 -14.21 -40.81
CA SER A 176 -11.13 -14.63 -40.50
C SER A 176 -11.19 -15.77 -39.48
N ARG A 177 -10.20 -16.69 -39.51
CA ARG A 177 -10.12 -17.87 -38.64
C ARG A 177 -9.58 -17.56 -37.24
N PHE A 178 -8.75 -16.54 -37.09
CA PHE A 178 -8.19 -16.16 -35.79
C PHE A 178 -9.17 -15.35 -34.93
N LYS A 179 -10.23 -14.79 -35.51
CA LYS A 179 -11.25 -14.02 -34.77
C LYS A 179 -11.80 -14.71 -33.50
N PRO A 180 -12.26 -15.97 -33.52
CA PRO A 180 -12.70 -16.66 -32.30
C PRO A 180 -11.58 -16.83 -31.26
N GLU A 181 -10.34 -17.06 -31.69
CA GLU A 181 -9.18 -17.15 -30.79
C GLU A 181 -8.90 -15.80 -30.13
N ALA A 182 -8.97 -14.70 -30.89
CA ALA A 182 -8.82 -13.34 -30.36
C ALA A 182 -9.87 -13.03 -29.28
N GLU A 183 -11.12 -13.48 -29.46
CA GLU A 183 -12.17 -13.34 -28.45
C GLU A 183 -11.87 -14.16 -27.17
N ILE A 184 -11.37 -15.40 -27.31
CA ILE A 184 -10.94 -16.23 -26.18
C ILE A 184 -9.77 -15.58 -25.42
N LEU A 185 -8.79 -15.03 -26.14
CA LEU A 185 -7.65 -14.34 -25.54
C LEU A 185 -8.07 -13.08 -24.79
N VAL A 186 -9.02 -12.31 -25.33
CA VAL A 186 -9.61 -11.16 -24.62
C VAL A 186 -10.25 -11.58 -23.30
N GLU A 187 -11.05 -12.65 -23.30
CA GLU A 187 -11.66 -13.17 -22.06
C GLU A 187 -10.61 -13.67 -21.07
N ARG A 188 -9.57 -14.37 -21.54
CA ARG A 188 -8.45 -14.79 -20.69
C ARG A 188 -7.72 -13.60 -20.04
N ILE A 189 -7.48 -12.52 -20.80
CA ILE A 189 -6.90 -11.29 -20.27
C ILE A 189 -7.84 -10.67 -19.22
N ARG A 190 -9.15 -10.61 -19.49
CA ARG A 190 -10.14 -10.07 -18.54
C ARG A 190 -10.19 -10.87 -17.25
N ASP A 191 -10.12 -12.19 -17.33
CA ASP A 191 -10.09 -13.07 -16.17
C ASP A 191 -8.82 -12.85 -15.34
N ALA A 192 -7.64 -12.75 -15.98
CA ALA A 192 -6.38 -12.45 -15.30
C ALA A 192 -6.35 -11.03 -14.67
N GLN A 193 -7.06 -10.07 -15.27
CA GLN A 193 -7.18 -8.70 -14.77
C GLN A 193 -8.31 -8.51 -13.75
N ARG A 194 -9.15 -9.54 -13.56
CA ARG A 194 -10.31 -9.47 -12.68
C ARG A 194 -9.88 -9.09 -11.27
N PHE A 195 -10.71 -8.31 -10.61
CA PHE A 195 -10.42 -7.87 -9.25
C PHE A 195 -10.36 -9.08 -8.32
N ASP A 196 -9.17 -9.32 -7.75
CA ASP A 196 -8.94 -10.36 -6.76
C ASP A 196 -9.48 -9.92 -5.39
N ASN A 197 -10.75 -10.25 -5.13
CA ASN A 197 -11.40 -9.98 -3.85
C ASN A 197 -10.77 -10.76 -2.70
N THR A 198 -10.17 -11.93 -2.98
CA THR A 198 -9.50 -12.74 -1.96
C THR A 198 -8.17 -12.12 -1.54
N GLY A 199 -7.33 -11.73 -2.49
CA GLY A 199 -6.09 -11.01 -2.23
C GLY A 199 -6.34 -9.67 -1.55
N PHE A 200 -7.35 -8.91 -2.00
CA PHE A 200 -7.74 -7.65 -1.35
C PHE A 200 -8.13 -7.82 0.14
N LYS A 201 -8.90 -8.86 0.47
CA LYS A 201 -9.26 -9.14 1.87
C LYS A 201 -8.06 -9.59 2.70
N ALA A 202 -7.15 -10.37 2.12
CA ALA A 202 -5.92 -10.78 2.78
C ALA A 202 -5.04 -9.56 3.09
N GLU A 203 -4.85 -8.67 2.11
CA GLU A 203 -4.10 -7.42 2.27
C GLU A 203 -4.71 -6.53 3.36
N GLN A 204 -6.04 -6.37 3.38
CA GLN A 204 -6.72 -5.63 4.43
C GLN A 204 -6.52 -6.23 5.82
N THR A 205 -6.47 -7.57 5.91
CA THR A 205 -6.24 -8.27 7.17
C THR A 205 -4.82 -8.01 7.65
N GLU A 206 -3.81 -8.12 6.79
CA GLU A 206 -2.41 -7.82 7.11
C GLU A 206 -2.23 -6.37 7.57
N VAL A 207 -2.88 -5.42 6.87
CA VAL A 207 -2.88 -4.00 7.23
C VAL A 207 -3.53 -3.77 8.60
N GLN A 208 -4.66 -4.43 8.86
CA GLN A 208 -5.35 -4.33 10.15
C GLN A 208 -4.48 -4.90 11.28
N ASP A 209 -3.87 -6.06 11.07
CA ASP A 209 -3.00 -6.71 12.07
C ASP A 209 -1.78 -5.84 12.40
N LEU A 210 -1.20 -5.19 11.39
CA LEU A 210 -0.10 -4.24 11.57
C LEU A 210 -0.53 -3.01 12.39
N LEU A 211 -1.69 -2.43 12.08
CA LEU A 211 -2.28 -1.32 12.82
C LEU A 211 -2.53 -1.70 14.30
N GLU A 212 -3.13 -2.86 14.54
CA GLU A 212 -3.39 -3.38 15.90
C GLU A 212 -2.09 -3.69 16.65
N GLN A 213 -1.04 -4.14 15.96
CA GLN A 213 0.29 -4.32 16.55
C GLN A 213 0.89 -2.99 16.98
N ALA A 214 0.82 -1.95 16.15
CA ALA A 214 1.32 -0.62 16.49
C ALA A 214 0.54 0.00 17.67
N GLN A 215 -0.79 -0.15 17.70
CA GLN A 215 -1.61 0.30 18.83
C GLN A 215 -1.24 -0.43 20.13
N ARG A 216 -1.07 -1.75 20.09
CA ARG A 216 -0.59 -2.52 21.24
C ARG A 216 0.79 -2.06 21.71
N GLN A 217 1.68 -1.78 20.77
CA GLN A 217 3.03 -1.30 21.05
C GLN A 217 3.03 0.04 21.80
N LEU A 218 2.15 0.97 21.42
CA LEU A 218 1.97 2.25 22.11
C LEU A 218 1.29 2.12 23.48
N ALA A 219 0.42 1.12 23.65
CA ALA A 219 -0.27 0.88 24.92
C ALA A 219 0.65 0.39 26.05
N TYR A 220 1.79 -0.22 25.72
CA TYR A 220 2.73 -0.68 26.74
C TYR A 220 3.42 0.48 27.46
N THR A 221 3.47 0.39 28.78
CA THR A 221 4.15 1.36 29.63
C THR A 221 5.63 1.03 29.88
N ASP A 222 6.01 -0.22 29.61
CA ASP A 222 7.32 -0.80 29.88
C ASP A 222 7.70 -1.82 28.81
N ILE A 223 8.99 -2.21 28.77
CA ILE A 223 9.44 -3.33 27.94
C ILE A 223 8.67 -4.60 28.37
N PRO A 224 7.91 -5.25 27.49
CA PRO A 224 7.15 -6.45 27.82
C PRO A 224 8.07 -7.55 28.35
N ALA A 225 7.55 -8.44 29.18
CA ALA A 225 8.31 -9.59 29.66
C ALA A 225 8.50 -10.63 28.56
N ASP A 226 9.64 -11.31 28.54
CA ASP A 226 9.90 -12.39 27.59
C ASP A 226 8.89 -13.54 27.81
N PRO A 227 8.21 -14.02 26.76
CA PRO A 227 7.23 -15.10 26.87
C PRO A 227 7.83 -16.42 27.37
N LYS A 228 9.14 -16.65 27.18
CA LYS A 228 9.87 -17.83 27.64
C LYS A 228 10.45 -17.65 29.06
N ASP A 229 10.72 -16.42 29.48
CA ASP A 229 11.24 -16.09 30.82
C ASP A 229 10.66 -14.78 31.32
N ARG A 230 9.57 -14.86 32.10
CA ARG A 230 8.85 -13.67 32.63
C ARG A 230 9.70 -12.76 33.52
N ARG A 231 10.89 -13.20 33.94
CA ARG A 231 11.81 -12.39 34.76
C ARG A 231 12.72 -11.50 33.90
N LYS A 232 12.75 -11.71 32.58
CA LYS A 232 13.59 -10.95 31.66
C LYS A 232 12.74 -10.05 30.79
N PRO A 233 13.20 -8.83 30.50
CA PRO A 233 12.59 -8.00 29.47
C PRO A 233 12.74 -8.70 28.12
N GLN A 234 11.70 -8.64 27.30
CA GLN A 234 11.69 -9.11 25.93
C GLN A 234 12.81 -8.42 25.15
N ALA A 235 13.56 -9.20 24.36
CA ALA A 235 14.52 -8.64 23.45
C ALA A 235 13.80 -7.83 22.37
N PHE A 236 14.24 -6.59 22.16
CA PHE A 236 13.84 -5.76 21.02
C PHE A 236 15.10 -5.30 20.29
N VAL A 237 14.95 -4.99 19.02
CA VAL A 237 16.01 -4.41 18.19
C VAL A 237 15.69 -2.93 18.07
N ALA A 238 16.62 -2.06 18.48
CA ALA A 238 16.46 -0.62 18.31
C ALA A 238 16.60 -0.24 16.83
N TYR A 239 16.00 0.88 16.44
CA TYR A 239 16.18 1.44 15.10
C TYR A 239 17.65 1.80 14.87
N THR A 240 18.14 1.54 13.65
CA THR A 240 19.46 2.01 13.25
C THR A 240 19.44 3.52 13.05
N PRO A 241 20.60 4.22 13.10
CA PRO A 241 20.67 5.65 12.83
C PRO A 241 20.07 6.05 11.48
N GLU A 242 20.25 5.22 10.46
CA GLU A 242 19.72 5.44 9.11
C GLU A 242 18.18 5.38 9.09
N ASN A 243 17.61 4.35 9.73
CA ASN A 243 16.15 4.17 9.78
C ASN A 243 15.48 5.25 10.64
N HIS A 244 16.11 5.57 11.77
CA HIS A 244 15.68 6.67 12.63
C HIS A 244 15.65 7.99 11.85
N LYS A 245 16.72 8.31 11.11
CA LYS A 245 16.78 9.52 10.27
C LYS A 245 15.68 9.53 9.22
N MET A 246 15.47 8.42 8.50
CA MET A 246 14.40 8.32 7.49
C MET A 246 13.03 8.68 8.09
N LEU A 247 12.70 8.12 9.26
CA LEU A 247 11.42 8.36 9.92
C LEU A 247 11.30 9.79 10.45
N VAL A 248 12.37 10.34 11.04
CA VAL A 248 12.40 11.74 11.50
C VAL A 248 12.25 12.70 10.33
N ASP A 249 12.94 12.48 9.21
CA ASP A 249 12.83 13.33 8.02
C ASP A 249 11.39 13.29 7.45
N TRP A 250 10.74 12.13 7.46
CA TRP A 250 9.33 12.01 7.08
C TRP A 250 8.39 12.74 8.06
N LEU A 251 8.59 12.62 9.36
CA LEU A 251 7.83 13.36 10.38
C LEU A 251 8.02 14.88 10.23
N GLN A 252 9.22 15.34 9.87
CA GLN A 252 9.51 16.75 9.58
C GLN A 252 8.74 17.25 8.36
N GLN A 253 8.70 16.46 7.28
CA GLN A 253 7.92 16.81 6.07
C GLN A 253 6.43 16.96 6.39
N ARG A 254 5.92 16.15 7.32
CA ARG A 254 4.53 16.21 7.80
C ARG A 254 4.27 17.26 8.87
N GLN A 255 5.30 17.96 9.34
CA GLN A 255 5.20 18.96 10.40
C GLN A 255 4.64 18.37 11.71
N GLU A 256 4.99 17.12 12.03
CA GLU A 256 4.53 16.39 13.22
C GLU A 256 5.27 16.87 14.49
N THR A 257 5.08 18.13 14.87
CA THR A 257 5.87 18.80 15.92
C THR A 257 5.81 18.07 17.27
N THR A 258 4.66 17.50 17.62
CA THR A 258 4.48 16.77 18.88
C THR A 258 5.38 15.54 18.95
N LEU A 259 5.45 14.78 17.84
CA LEU A 259 6.26 13.57 17.75
C LEU A 259 7.74 13.91 17.70
N LEU A 260 8.10 14.91 16.90
CA LEU A 260 9.48 15.40 16.81
C LEU A 260 10.01 15.89 18.16
N ASN A 261 9.20 16.60 18.94
CA ASN A 261 9.57 17.05 20.29
C ASN A 261 9.77 15.87 21.25
N ALA A 262 8.89 14.86 21.20
CA ALA A 262 9.02 13.67 22.04
C ALA A 262 10.29 12.87 21.70
N LEU A 263 10.57 12.67 20.40
CA LEU A 263 11.79 12.00 19.93
C LEU A 263 13.05 12.78 20.31
N SER A 264 13.04 14.11 20.16
CA SER A 264 14.17 14.97 20.58
C SER A 264 14.45 14.84 22.08
N GLN A 265 13.42 14.77 22.93
CA GLN A 265 13.61 14.56 24.37
C GLN A 265 14.22 13.19 24.68
N LEU A 266 13.83 12.15 23.94
CA LEU A 266 14.39 10.81 24.09
C LEU A 266 15.86 10.76 23.62
N ASP A 267 16.20 11.44 22.54
CA ASP A 267 17.60 11.57 22.07
C ASP A 267 18.47 12.32 23.09
N ASP A 268 17.98 13.45 23.60
CA ASP A 268 18.66 14.22 24.65
C ASP A 268 18.88 13.38 25.92
N ASN A 269 17.89 12.58 26.31
CA ASN A 269 18.01 11.66 27.43
C ASN A 269 19.06 10.57 27.14
N GLN A 270 19.06 9.99 25.95
CA GLN A 270 20.03 8.97 25.54
C GLN A 270 21.46 9.53 25.57
N HIS A 271 21.65 10.76 25.12
CA HIS A 271 22.94 11.43 25.14
C HIS A 271 23.45 11.62 26.59
N GLN A 272 22.58 12.06 27.49
CA GLN A 272 22.92 12.22 28.91
C GLN A 272 23.25 10.87 29.59
N ILE A 273 22.46 9.83 29.32
CA ILE A 273 22.71 8.47 29.81
C ILE A 273 24.07 7.95 29.33
N THR A 274 24.36 8.10 28.03
CA THR A 274 25.61 7.64 27.42
C THR A 274 26.81 8.38 28.01
N THR A 275 26.70 9.70 28.18
CA THR A 275 27.73 10.52 28.83
C THR A 275 27.99 10.06 30.27
N LYS A 276 26.95 9.77 31.04
CA LYS A 276 27.08 9.28 32.42
C LYS A 276 27.71 7.89 32.49
N LEU A 277 27.32 6.98 31.61
CA LEU A 277 27.95 5.66 31.51
C LEU A 277 29.44 5.76 31.21
N GLN A 278 29.84 6.61 30.26
CA GLN A 278 31.26 6.84 29.94
C GLN A 278 32.04 7.41 31.14
N GLN A 279 31.46 8.37 31.88
CA GLN A 279 32.06 8.92 33.09
C GLN A 279 32.26 7.83 34.17
N LEU A 280 31.24 7.00 34.41
CA LEU A 280 31.31 5.92 35.40
C LEU A 280 32.32 4.84 35.01
N GLN A 281 32.39 4.47 33.73
CA GLN A 281 33.37 3.51 33.22
C GLN A 281 34.80 4.04 33.33
N THR A 282 35.02 5.31 33.00
CA THR A 282 36.32 5.97 33.15
C THR A 282 36.75 5.99 34.62
N PHE A 283 35.84 6.34 35.52
CA PHE A 283 36.10 6.32 36.96
C PHE A 283 36.42 4.90 37.46
N MET A 284 35.70 3.88 36.98
CA MET A 284 35.95 2.48 37.32
C MET A 284 37.34 2.00 36.89
N GLN A 285 37.83 2.47 35.73
CA GLN A 285 39.17 2.12 35.22
C GLN A 285 40.30 2.80 36.01
N GLN A 286 40.01 3.94 36.64
CA GLN A 286 41.00 4.75 37.37
C GLN A 286 41.05 4.44 38.87
N THR A 287 40.11 3.66 39.41
CA THR A 287 40.03 3.38 40.85
C THR A 287 40.59 2.00 41.20
N ASP A 288 41.56 1.96 42.12
CA ASP A 288 42.11 0.71 42.67
C ASP A 288 41.28 0.15 43.84
N ASN A 289 40.19 0.84 44.22
CA ASN A 289 39.38 0.45 45.37
C ASN A 289 38.40 -0.68 45.04
N ARG A 290 38.82 -1.92 45.31
CA ARG A 290 37.99 -3.13 45.13
C ARG A 290 36.63 -3.08 45.84
N ALA A 291 36.51 -2.40 46.97
CA ALA A 291 35.24 -2.30 47.69
C ALA A 291 34.21 -1.40 46.97
N LEU A 292 34.68 -0.44 46.17
CA LEU A 292 33.82 0.41 45.34
C LEU A 292 33.41 -0.28 44.02
N TYR A 293 34.16 -1.29 43.59
CA TYR A 293 33.94 -1.94 42.30
C TYR A 293 32.55 -2.58 42.18
N GLU A 294 32.13 -3.37 43.18
CA GLU A 294 30.81 -4.00 43.17
C GLU A 294 29.66 -2.98 43.22
N ALA A 295 29.82 -1.93 44.03
CA ALA A 295 28.81 -0.88 44.12
C ALA A 295 28.70 -0.10 42.81
N LEU A 296 29.83 0.28 42.22
CA LEU A 296 29.90 1.01 40.94
C LEU A 296 29.37 0.16 39.77
N GLN A 297 29.61 -1.15 39.77
CA GLN A 297 29.02 -2.05 38.77
C GLN A 297 27.49 -2.07 38.85
N LYS A 298 26.89 -2.04 40.05
CA LYS A 298 25.43 -1.93 40.21
C LYS A 298 24.90 -0.60 39.66
N VAL A 299 25.65 0.49 39.89
CA VAL A 299 25.33 1.81 39.33
C VAL A 299 25.36 1.77 37.81
N ILE A 300 26.45 1.25 37.21
CA ILE A 300 26.58 1.10 35.76
C ILE A 300 25.44 0.25 35.20
N ALA A 301 25.11 -0.87 35.84
CA ALA A 301 24.00 -1.73 35.42
C ALA A 301 22.66 -0.99 35.40
N SER A 302 22.34 -0.17 36.41
CA SER A 302 21.07 0.58 36.39
C SER A 302 21.01 1.65 35.31
N TRP A 303 22.15 2.29 34.98
CA TRP A 303 22.23 3.20 33.83
C TRP A 303 22.13 2.48 32.49
N GLN A 304 22.67 1.26 32.38
CA GLN A 304 22.50 0.42 31.19
C GLN A 304 21.03 0.00 31.02
N ASP A 305 20.35 -0.40 32.09
CA ASP A 305 18.92 -0.71 32.05
C ASP A 305 18.10 0.51 31.64
N LEU A 306 18.39 1.68 32.20
CA LEU A 306 17.77 2.94 31.81
C LEU A 306 17.97 3.26 30.32
N SER A 307 19.18 3.05 29.79
CA SER A 307 19.45 3.19 28.35
C SER A 307 18.54 2.30 27.52
N ARG A 308 18.29 1.05 27.95
CA ARG A 308 17.40 0.13 27.22
C ARG A 308 15.95 0.61 27.26
N TYR A 309 15.47 1.12 28.40
CA TYR A 309 14.12 1.69 28.50
C TYR A 309 13.94 2.94 27.63
N ASN A 310 14.95 3.80 27.55
CA ASN A 310 14.92 4.98 26.70
C ASN A 310 14.89 4.59 25.21
N GLN A 311 15.73 3.63 24.80
CA GLN A 311 15.71 3.07 23.43
C GLN A 311 14.38 2.37 23.10
N TYR A 312 13.75 1.71 24.07
CA TYR A 312 12.44 1.10 23.85
C TYR A 312 11.34 2.16 23.67
N SER A 313 11.42 3.25 24.42
CA SER A 313 10.51 4.40 24.30
C SER A 313 10.59 5.03 22.92
N ASP A 314 11.82 5.18 22.40
CA ASP A 314 12.07 5.65 21.04
C ASP A 314 11.50 4.67 19.99
N TYR A 315 11.81 3.38 20.16
CA TYR A 315 11.26 2.31 19.33
C TYR A 315 9.72 2.31 19.28
N GLN A 316 9.02 2.54 20.40
CA GLN A 316 7.55 2.58 20.43
C GLN A 316 6.98 3.66 19.50
N ILE A 317 7.54 4.87 19.56
CA ILE A 317 7.08 6.01 18.77
C ILE A 317 7.41 5.77 17.29
N LEU A 318 8.65 5.36 17.00
CA LEU A 318 9.11 5.13 15.62
C LEU A 318 8.42 3.97 14.94
N PHE A 319 8.13 2.88 15.66
CA PHE A 319 7.38 1.74 15.12
C PHE A 319 5.99 2.17 14.64
N ALA A 320 5.27 2.95 15.45
CA ALA A 320 3.95 3.46 15.06
C ALA A 320 4.03 4.48 13.90
N ALA A 321 5.05 5.34 13.90
CA ALA A 321 5.31 6.27 12.81
C ALA A 321 5.60 5.54 11.48
N GLU A 322 6.40 4.49 11.53
CA GLU A 322 6.76 3.66 10.37
C GLU A 322 5.55 2.95 9.77
N VAL A 323 4.62 2.46 10.61
CA VAL A 323 3.33 1.96 10.13
C VAL A 323 2.55 3.04 9.38
N GLY A 324 2.52 4.27 9.89
CA GLY A 324 1.92 5.42 9.19
C GLY A 324 2.56 5.70 7.82
N LEU A 325 3.88 5.59 7.73
CA LEU A 325 4.63 5.74 6.47
C LEU A 325 4.23 4.68 5.44
N PHE A 326 4.12 3.41 5.83
CA PHE A 326 3.72 2.36 4.89
C PHE A 326 2.30 2.52 4.40
N LEU A 327 1.38 2.94 5.26
CA LEU A 327 0.00 3.15 4.87
C LEU A 327 -0.12 4.26 3.81
N GLU A 328 0.64 5.35 3.98
CA GLU A 328 0.73 6.39 2.96
C GLU A 328 1.29 5.84 1.65
N LYS A 329 2.40 5.12 1.70
CA LYS A 329 3.01 4.54 0.50
C LYS A 329 2.05 3.57 -0.21
N LEU A 330 1.38 2.68 0.52
CA LEU A 330 0.39 1.75 -0.03
C LEU A 330 -0.79 2.48 -0.67
N SER A 331 -1.28 3.54 -0.04
CA SER A 331 -2.38 4.34 -0.60
C SER A 331 -2.04 5.00 -1.94
N ALA A 332 -0.76 5.33 -2.17
CA ALA A 332 -0.28 5.90 -3.43
C ALA A 332 -0.28 4.87 -4.58
N TYR A 333 0.03 3.59 -4.31
CA TYR A 333 0.01 2.53 -5.33
C TYR A 333 -1.40 2.13 -5.73
N HIS A 334 -2.33 2.16 -4.78
CA HIS A 334 -3.70 1.72 -5.00
C HIS A 334 -4.71 2.80 -4.61
N PRO A 335 -4.91 3.85 -5.43
CA PRO A 335 -5.86 4.92 -5.11
C PRO A 335 -7.32 4.46 -5.03
N LYS A 336 -7.68 3.35 -5.72
CA LYS A 336 -9.00 2.70 -5.56
C LYS A 336 -9.18 1.99 -4.21
N HIS A 337 -8.10 1.85 -3.42
CA HIS A 337 -8.14 1.42 -2.01
C HIS A 337 -8.40 2.59 -1.06
N ILE A 338 -8.53 3.84 -1.54
CA ILE A 338 -9.03 5.00 -0.75
C ILE A 338 -10.58 4.98 -0.65
N SER A 339 -11.19 3.82 -0.85
CA SER A 339 -12.34 3.44 -0.05
C SER A 339 -11.92 2.29 0.84
N PRO A 340 -10.97 2.47 1.79
CA PRO A 340 -10.70 1.42 2.76
C PRO A 340 -12.04 1.15 3.42
N ASN A 341 -12.27 -0.09 3.84
CA ASN A 341 -13.39 -0.33 4.74
C ASN A 341 -13.37 0.77 5.82
N PRO A 342 -14.50 1.44 6.14
CA PRO A 342 -14.56 2.50 7.14
C PRO A 342 -13.80 2.18 8.44
N ARG A 343 -13.73 0.89 8.79
CA ARG A 343 -12.92 0.36 9.89
C ARG A 343 -11.42 0.63 9.75
N THR A 344 -10.82 0.41 8.58
CA THR A 344 -9.38 0.65 8.36
C THR A 344 -9.07 2.14 8.46
N LEU A 345 -9.89 3.01 7.86
CA LEU A 345 -9.75 4.46 8.03
C LEU A 345 -9.83 4.88 9.51
N SER A 346 -10.79 4.32 10.25
CA SER A 346 -10.90 4.62 11.67
C SER A 346 -9.69 4.15 12.47
N LEU A 347 -9.08 3.01 12.12
CA LEU A 347 -7.89 2.50 12.80
C LEU A 347 -6.65 3.35 12.51
N ILE A 348 -6.50 3.84 11.27
CA ILE A 348 -5.43 4.76 10.88
C ILE A 348 -5.53 6.04 11.70
N GLN A 349 -6.73 6.64 11.75
CA GLN A 349 -6.96 7.84 12.56
C GLN A 349 -6.71 7.57 14.05
N GLN A 350 -7.22 6.46 14.58
CA GLN A 350 -7.01 6.07 15.97
C GLN A 350 -5.54 5.86 16.30
N LEU A 351 -4.75 5.26 15.40
CA LEU A 351 -3.31 5.10 15.60
C LEU A 351 -2.63 6.47 15.66
N HIS A 352 -2.94 7.36 14.72
CA HIS A 352 -2.38 8.72 14.71
C HIS A 352 -2.74 9.51 15.97
N ASP A 353 -4.02 9.51 16.37
CA ASP A 353 -4.49 10.18 17.58
C ASP A 353 -3.81 9.59 18.84
N SER A 354 -3.72 8.25 18.90
CA SER A 354 -3.05 7.56 20.00
C SER A 354 -1.57 7.91 20.06
N LEU A 355 -0.89 8.01 18.91
CA LEU A 355 0.51 8.37 18.81
C LEU A 355 0.75 9.80 19.31
N LEU A 356 -0.07 10.76 18.89
CA LEU A 356 0.00 12.15 19.36
C LEU A 356 -0.25 12.27 20.87
N GLN A 357 -1.17 11.47 21.42
CA GLN A 357 -1.48 11.49 22.84
C GLN A 357 -0.41 10.80 23.69
N THR A 358 0.13 9.67 23.22
CA THR A 358 1.03 8.82 24.01
C THR A 358 2.49 9.18 23.89
N ALA A 359 2.96 9.72 22.75
CA ALA A 359 4.37 10.05 22.55
C ALA A 359 4.94 11.02 23.61
N PRO A 360 4.26 12.13 23.98
CA PRO A 360 4.75 13.01 25.05
C PRO A 360 4.83 12.30 26.41
N GLU A 361 3.87 11.42 26.69
CA GLU A 361 3.84 10.65 27.94
C GLU A 361 4.98 9.61 27.97
N ILE A 362 5.24 8.93 26.85
CA ILE A 362 6.37 8.01 26.69
C ILE A 362 7.69 8.74 26.99
N ALA A 363 7.94 9.89 26.36
CA ALA A 363 9.13 10.70 26.59
C ALA A 363 9.24 11.18 28.05
N ARG A 364 8.13 11.64 28.64
CA ARG A 364 8.07 12.07 30.05
C ARG A 364 8.41 10.93 31.00
N ARG A 365 7.92 9.71 30.76
CA ARG A 365 8.22 8.54 31.59
C ARG A 365 9.70 8.15 31.53
N ALA A 366 10.29 8.16 30.34
CA ALA A 366 11.73 7.93 30.18
C ALA A 366 12.55 8.95 30.99
N GLN A 367 12.15 10.22 30.95
CA GLN A 367 12.78 11.28 31.73
C GLN A 367 12.64 11.06 33.24
N ILE A 368 11.46 10.67 33.72
CA ILE A 368 11.23 10.40 35.14
C ILE A 368 12.14 9.27 35.62
N ARG A 369 12.21 8.15 34.89
CA ARG A 369 13.08 7.02 35.22
C ARG A 369 14.54 7.44 35.31
N ARG A 370 15.00 8.30 34.40
CA ARG A 370 16.36 8.84 34.48
C ARG A 370 16.57 9.60 35.79
N THR A 371 15.66 10.51 36.13
CA THR A 371 15.78 11.29 37.37
C THR A 371 15.70 10.43 38.63
N GLU A 372 14.94 9.32 38.61
CA GLU A 372 14.88 8.35 39.71
C GLU A 372 16.21 7.63 39.88
N VAL A 373 16.81 7.15 38.78
CA VAL A 373 18.14 6.53 38.80
C VAL A 373 19.18 7.53 39.32
N GLU A 374 19.19 8.76 38.81
CA GLU A 374 20.09 9.83 39.28
C GLU A 374 19.96 10.10 40.79
N ARG A 375 18.74 10.06 41.33
CA ARG A 375 18.45 10.30 42.76
C ARG A 375 18.69 9.10 43.65
N SER A 376 18.72 7.89 43.08
CA SER A 376 18.94 6.65 43.85
C SER A 376 20.34 6.56 44.48
N TYR A 377 21.28 7.37 44.00
CA TYR A 377 22.64 7.46 44.53
C TYR A 377 22.70 8.43 45.73
N SER A 378 22.30 7.95 46.92
CA SER A 378 22.54 8.67 48.18
C SER A 378 24.00 8.47 48.65
N PRO A 379 24.71 9.51 49.14
CA PRO A 379 26.05 9.37 49.71
C PRO A 379 26.15 8.34 50.85
N THR A 380 25.04 8.03 51.51
CA THR A 380 24.97 7.04 52.60
C THR A 380 24.97 5.58 52.13
N SER A 381 24.77 5.32 50.84
CA SER A 381 24.74 3.96 50.27
C SER A 381 26.11 3.27 50.21
N PHE A 382 27.19 4.04 50.37
CA PHE A 382 28.57 3.55 50.38
C PHE A 382 29.15 3.40 51.80
N ILE A 383 28.38 3.73 52.85
CA ILE A 383 28.83 3.56 54.24
C ILE A 383 28.46 2.14 54.67
N PRO A 384 29.43 1.25 54.94
CA PRO A 384 29.12 -0.09 55.45
C PRO A 384 28.35 0.03 56.78
N PRO A 385 27.32 -0.81 57.00
CA PRO A 385 26.58 -0.77 58.26
C PRO A 385 27.55 -0.99 59.42
N PRO A 386 27.38 -0.30 60.56
CA PRO A 386 28.28 -0.44 61.70
C PRO A 386 28.40 -1.90 62.07
N ALA A 387 29.63 -2.41 62.14
CA ALA A 387 29.89 -3.79 62.52
C ALA A 387 29.15 -4.09 63.83
N LYS A 388 28.26 -5.08 63.80
CA LYS A 388 27.55 -5.53 65.00
C LYS A 388 28.61 -5.92 66.02
N ARG A 389 28.76 -5.12 67.08
CA ARG A 389 29.55 -5.49 68.26
C ARG A 389 28.88 -6.75 68.83
N ARG A 390 29.60 -7.87 68.76
CA ARG A 390 29.20 -9.13 69.39
C ARG A 390 29.31 -9.01 70.91
#